data_AF-A0A8J3NYN1-F1
#
_entry.id   AF-A0A8J3NYN1-F1
#
_cell.length_a   1.000
_cell.length_b   1.000
_cell.length_c   1.000
_cell.angle_alpha   90.00
_cell.angle_beta   90.00
_cell.angle_gamma   90.00
#
_symmetry.space_group_name_H-M   'P 1'
#
loop_
_entity.id
_entity.type
_entity.pdbx_description
1 polymer ?
#
loop_
_entity_poly.entity_id
_entity_poly.type
_entity_poly.pdbx_seq_one_letter_code
_entity_poly.pdbx_strand_id
1 'polypeptide(L)'
;MASHMPVNHSLRPLYRGLALLAGLFVLAFGVLGYLDSQGEPLLNQGEASALGLKTNPAFSYASIAAGVAVLLATLVGRNLDRFVDMWVGVGFMIVGTAMLALMHTESNVLNFTMATCIVSYLIGSVLFTAGMYVKVGSAAKATAEEKHRVGAA
;
A
#
# COMPACT_ATOMS: atom_id res chain seq x y z
N MET A 1 -11.16 18.02 -14.52
CA MET A 1 -11.92 16.85 -15.01
C MET A 1 -11.95 15.73 -13.95
N ALA A 2 -12.30 16.04 -12.70
CA ALA A 2 -12.45 15.05 -11.62
C ALA A 2 -13.68 15.39 -10.74
N SER A 3 -14.82 15.67 -11.40
CA SER A 3 -16.08 16.12 -10.79
C SER A 3 -16.84 15.01 -10.06
N HIS A 4 -16.45 13.75 -10.19
CA HIS A 4 -17.19 12.59 -9.67
C HIS A 4 -16.43 11.73 -8.65
N MET A 5 -15.26 12.18 -8.16
CA MET A 5 -14.59 11.44 -7.09
C MET A 5 -15.41 11.55 -5.80
N PRO A 6 -15.70 10.43 -5.11
CA PRO A 6 -16.47 10.47 -3.89
C PRO A 6 -15.76 11.34 -2.84
N VAL A 7 -16.47 12.34 -2.34
CA VAL A 7 -16.04 13.22 -1.25
C VAL A 7 -16.87 12.86 -0.03
N ASN A 8 -16.26 12.78 1.15
CA ASN A 8 -16.95 12.46 2.41
C ASN A 8 -17.75 11.15 2.38
N HIS A 9 -17.19 10.10 1.78
CA HIS A 9 -17.88 8.81 1.71
C HIS A 9 -18.08 8.19 3.09
N SER A 10 -19.28 7.67 3.37
CA SER A 10 -19.62 6.94 4.61
C SER A 10 -18.68 5.77 4.94
N LEU A 11 -18.12 5.11 3.92
CA LEU A 11 -17.21 3.97 4.05
C LEU A 11 -15.74 4.39 4.27
N ARG A 12 -15.46 5.69 4.40
CA ARG A 12 -14.10 6.19 4.67
C ARG A 12 -13.41 5.48 5.85
N PRO A 13 -14.06 5.22 7.00
CA PRO A 13 -13.41 4.50 8.10
C PRO A 13 -12.96 3.09 7.69
N LEU A 14 -13.77 2.38 6.89
CA LEU A 14 -13.42 1.06 6.38
C LEU A 14 -12.19 1.12 5.47
N TYR A 15 -12.16 2.04 4.50
CA TYR A 15 -11.03 2.19 3.59
C TYR A 15 -9.73 2.60 4.30
N ARG A 16 -9.80 3.46 5.32
CA ARG A 16 -8.64 3.77 6.18
C ARG A 16 -8.19 2.57 6.99
N GLY A 17 -9.12 1.76 7.49
CA GLY A 17 -8.80 0.51 8.17
C GLY A 17 -8.09 -0.49 7.27
N LEU A 18 -8.55 -0.62 6.02
CA LEU A 18 -7.90 -1.47 5.01
C LEU A 18 -6.50 -0.95 4.62
N ALA A 19 -6.33 0.36 4.44
CA ALA A 19 -5.03 0.97 4.17
C ALA A 19 -4.06 0.77 5.35
N LEU A 20 -4.54 0.93 6.58
CA LEU A 20 -3.76 0.66 7.79
C LEU A 20 -3.31 -0.80 7.83
N LEU A 21 -4.23 -1.74 7.61
CA LEU A 21 -3.93 -3.17 7.62
C LEU A 21 -2.92 -3.55 6.52
N ALA A 22 -3.10 -2.99 5.32
CA ALA A 22 -2.17 -3.19 4.20
C ALA A 22 -0.78 -2.64 4.54
N GLY A 23 -0.68 -1.42 5.09
CA GLY A 23 0.58 -0.83 5.52
C GLY A 23 1.27 -1.64 6.62
N LEU A 24 0.51 -2.14 7.60
CA LEU A 24 1.04 -3.02 8.66
C LEU A 24 1.57 -4.33 8.09
N PHE A 25 0.83 -4.95 7.16
CA PHE A 25 1.27 -6.17 6.50
C PHE A 25 2.57 -5.96 5.74
N VAL A 26 2.66 -4.89 4.93
CA VAL A 26 3.86 -4.55 4.15
C VAL A 26 5.06 -4.28 5.08
N LEU A 27 4.84 -3.57 6.18
CA LEU A 27 5.89 -3.30 7.15
C LEU A 27 6.34 -4.58 7.85
N ALA A 28 5.41 -5.43 8.30
CA ALA A 28 5.73 -6.70 8.94
C ALA A 28 6.51 -7.62 8.00
N PHE A 29 6.08 -7.72 6.73
CA PHE A 29 6.80 -8.44 5.69
C PHE A 29 8.24 -7.91 5.53
N GLY A 30 8.42 -6.59 5.42
CA GLY A 30 9.73 -5.97 5.28
C GLY A 30 10.64 -6.19 6.49
N VAL A 31 10.11 -6.07 7.71
CA VAL A 31 10.88 -6.28 8.95
C VAL A 31 11.29 -7.74 9.10
N LEU A 32 10.37 -8.69 8.91
CA LEU A 32 10.67 -10.12 8.97
C LEU A 32 11.66 -10.52 7.88
N GLY A 33 11.49 -10.00 6.66
CA GLY A 33 12.41 -10.25 5.56
C GLY A 33 13.80 -9.68 5.83
N TYR A 34 13.88 -8.50 6.45
CA TYR A 34 15.14 -7.92 6.89
C TYR A 34 15.83 -8.79 7.95
N LEU A 35 15.09 -9.25 8.96
CA LEU A 35 15.63 -10.11 10.03
C LEU A 35 16.17 -11.44 9.49
N ASP A 36 15.46 -12.05 8.55
CA ASP A 36 15.82 -13.35 7.96
C ASP A 36 16.96 -13.24 6.93
N SER A 37 17.09 -12.09 6.25
CA SER A 37 18.15 -11.84 5.27
C SER A 37 19.34 -11.05 5.81
N GLN A 38 19.47 -10.91 7.13
CA GLN A 38 20.59 -10.18 7.73
C GLN A 38 21.93 -10.87 7.43
N GLY A 39 22.90 -10.08 6.97
CA GLY A 39 24.25 -10.55 6.65
C GLY A 39 24.44 -11.01 5.20
N GLU A 40 23.36 -11.14 4.43
CA GLU A 40 23.42 -11.52 3.02
C GLU A 40 23.67 -10.31 2.10
N PRO A 41 24.31 -10.51 0.93
CA PRO A 41 24.42 -9.48 -0.09
C PRO A 41 23.04 -8.91 -0.47
N LEU A 42 22.97 -7.60 -0.77
CA LEU A 42 21.71 -6.89 -1.05
C LEU A 42 20.83 -7.54 -2.14
N LEU A 43 21.48 -8.23 -3.06
CA LEU A 43 20.94 -8.85 -4.26
C LEU A 43 21.01 -10.39 -4.21
N ASN A 44 21.17 -10.97 -3.01
CA ASN A 44 21.25 -12.42 -2.88
C ASN A 44 19.89 -13.07 -3.20
N GLN A 45 19.92 -14.13 -4.00
CA GLN A 45 18.77 -14.99 -4.32
C GLN A 45 18.69 -16.19 -3.35
N GLY A 46 19.12 -16.00 -2.11
CA GLY A 46 19.18 -17.03 -1.09
C GLY A 46 17.81 -17.57 -0.67
N GLU A 47 17.79 -18.35 0.40
CA GLU A 47 16.56 -19.01 0.87
C GLU A 47 15.62 -18.10 1.66
N ALA A 48 16.01 -16.84 1.90
CA ALA A 48 15.31 -15.92 2.76
C ALA A 48 13.81 -15.79 2.39
N SER A 49 12.97 -15.88 3.41
CA SER A 49 11.52 -15.92 3.26
C SER A 49 10.83 -15.21 4.44
N ALA A 50 9.88 -14.34 4.12
CA ALA A 50 9.06 -13.65 5.11
C ALA A 50 7.58 -13.95 4.85
N LEU A 51 6.88 -14.40 5.90
CA LEU A 51 5.45 -14.75 5.82
C LEU A 51 5.12 -15.80 4.74
N GLY A 52 6.09 -16.64 4.37
CA GLY A 52 5.95 -17.63 3.29
C GLY A 52 6.21 -17.08 1.88
N LEU A 53 6.67 -15.83 1.76
CA LEU A 53 7.07 -15.21 0.51
C LEU A 53 8.60 -15.09 0.45
N LYS A 54 9.19 -15.51 -0.67
CA LYS A 54 10.60 -15.28 -0.97
C LYS A 54 10.93 -13.79 -0.93
N THR A 55 12.06 -13.44 -0.33
CA THR A 55 12.49 -12.05 -0.19
C THR A 55 14.01 -11.95 -0.28
N ASN A 56 14.51 -10.72 -0.36
CA ASN A 56 15.92 -10.41 -0.25
C ASN A 56 16.09 -9.09 0.53
N PRO A 57 17.33 -8.69 0.90
CA PRO A 57 17.54 -7.49 1.70
C PRO A 57 17.03 -6.22 1.01
N ALA A 58 17.29 -6.04 -0.29
CA ALA A 58 16.84 -4.87 -1.05
C ALA A 58 15.30 -4.72 -1.06
N PHE A 59 14.60 -5.83 -1.29
CA PHE A 59 13.13 -5.88 -1.30
C PHE A 59 12.55 -5.68 0.10
N SER A 60 13.24 -6.15 1.14
CA SER A 60 12.87 -5.93 2.54
C SER A 60 12.97 -4.45 2.91
N TYR A 61 14.05 -3.75 2.55
CA TYR A 61 14.17 -2.30 2.77
C TYR A 61 13.10 -1.50 2.01
N ALA A 62 12.84 -1.84 0.75
CA ALA A 62 11.79 -1.21 -0.03
C ALA A 62 10.41 -1.39 0.61
N SER A 63 10.13 -2.58 1.12
CA SER A 63 8.88 -2.90 1.83
C SER A 63 8.77 -2.15 3.15
N ILE A 64 9.85 -2.05 3.94
CA ILE A 64 9.86 -1.24 5.16
C ILE A 64 9.55 0.22 4.84
N ALA A 65 10.22 0.79 3.84
CA ALA A 65 10.02 2.19 3.45
C ALA A 65 8.57 2.44 3.00
N ALA A 66 8.01 1.56 2.17
CA ALA A 66 6.62 1.66 1.71
C ALA A 66 5.61 1.50 2.86
N GLY A 67 5.82 0.50 3.74
CA GLY A 67 4.97 0.27 4.90
C GLY A 67 4.96 1.45 5.85
N VAL A 68 6.12 2.00 6.21
CA VAL A 68 6.24 3.20 7.05
C VAL A 68 5.54 4.39 6.40
N ALA A 69 5.72 4.62 5.09
CA ALA A 69 5.08 5.73 4.40
C ALA A 69 3.55 5.66 4.48
N VAL A 70 2.96 4.49 4.24
CA VAL A 70 1.51 4.27 4.33
C VAL A 70 1.00 4.48 5.75
N LEU A 71 1.70 3.93 6.76
CA LEU A 71 1.31 4.09 8.16
C LEU A 71 1.37 5.54 8.61
N LEU A 72 2.45 6.26 8.30
CA LEU A 72 2.59 7.67 8.63
C LEU A 72 1.51 8.52 7.95
N ALA A 73 1.23 8.26 6.67
CA ALA A 73 0.16 8.97 5.96
C ALA A 73 -1.21 8.73 6.59
N THR A 74 -1.48 7.48 6.97
CA THR A 74 -2.73 7.07 7.62
C THR A 74 -2.87 7.72 9.00
N LEU A 75 -1.79 7.81 9.79
CA LEU A 75 -1.76 8.38 11.14
C LEU A 75 -1.91 9.90 11.13
N VAL A 76 -1.19 10.61 10.26
CA VAL A 76 -1.25 12.08 10.17
C VAL A 76 -2.65 12.53 9.74
N GLY A 77 -3.31 11.76 8.88
CA GLY A 77 -4.59 12.18 8.28
C GLY A 77 -4.40 13.45 7.45
N ARG A 78 -5.47 14.25 7.24
CA ARG A 78 -5.44 15.53 6.48
C ARG A 78 -5.41 15.39 4.95
N ASN A 79 -6.03 14.36 4.38
CA ASN A 79 -5.99 14.03 2.94
C ASN A 79 -4.61 13.62 2.41
N LEU A 80 -3.58 13.53 3.27
CA LEU A 80 -2.27 12.98 2.89
C LEU A 80 -2.38 11.48 2.61
N ASP A 81 -3.15 10.77 3.44
CA ASP A 81 -3.57 9.37 3.25
C ASP A 81 -4.05 9.11 1.82
N ARG A 82 -4.94 9.96 1.30
CA ARG A 82 -5.40 9.86 -0.08
C ARG A 82 -4.27 9.85 -1.12
N PHE A 83 -3.35 10.80 -1.05
CA PHE A 83 -2.29 10.92 -2.06
C PHE A 83 -1.28 9.78 -1.93
N VAL A 84 -0.87 9.46 -0.70
CA VAL A 84 0.10 8.41 -0.44
C VAL A 84 -0.48 7.05 -0.84
N ASP A 85 -1.67 6.69 -0.37
CA ASP A 85 -2.29 5.39 -0.69
C ASP A 85 -2.51 5.23 -2.20
N MET A 86 -2.91 6.29 -2.90
CA MET A 86 -3.11 6.26 -4.35
C MET A 86 -1.79 6.03 -5.10
N TRP A 87 -0.74 6.79 -4.79
CA TRP A 87 0.55 6.67 -5.50
C TRP A 87 1.33 5.42 -5.11
N VAL A 88 1.32 5.05 -3.82
CA VAL A 88 1.91 3.80 -3.35
C VAL A 88 1.16 2.61 -3.96
N GLY A 89 -0.18 2.67 -4.02
CA GLY A 89 -0.99 1.65 -4.68
C GLY A 89 -0.62 1.44 -6.15
N VAL A 90 -0.50 2.53 -6.92
CA VAL A 90 -0.02 2.48 -8.31
C VAL A 90 1.41 1.93 -8.38
N GLY A 91 2.29 2.35 -7.47
CA GLY A 91 3.65 1.84 -7.38
C GLY A 91 3.69 0.32 -7.20
N PHE A 92 2.90 -0.24 -6.29
CA PHE A 92 2.78 -1.68 -6.08
C PHE A 92 2.26 -2.43 -7.32
N MET A 93 1.36 -1.84 -8.11
CA MET A 93 0.89 -2.46 -9.36
C MET A 93 1.98 -2.44 -10.44
N ILE A 94 2.72 -1.32 -10.57
CA ILE A 94 3.85 -1.21 -11.52
C ILE A 94 4.93 -2.22 -11.14
N VAL A 95 5.30 -2.27 -9.85
CA VAL A 95 6.29 -3.22 -9.36
C VAL A 95 5.80 -4.65 -9.56
N GLY A 96 4.54 -4.98 -9.26
CA GLY A 96 3.96 -6.30 -9.53
C GLY A 96 4.02 -6.69 -11.01
N THR A 97 3.80 -5.72 -11.91
CA THR A 97 3.96 -5.94 -13.35
C THR A 97 5.43 -6.22 -13.72
N ALA A 98 6.37 -5.46 -13.15
CA ALA A 98 7.79 -5.70 -13.33
C ALA A 98 8.22 -7.06 -12.77
N MET A 99 7.65 -7.50 -11.63
CA MET A 99 7.90 -8.83 -11.07
C MET A 99 7.50 -9.92 -12.07
N LEU A 100 6.32 -9.82 -12.70
CA LEU A 100 5.88 -10.78 -13.73
C LEU A 100 6.84 -10.84 -14.91
N ALA A 101 7.29 -9.68 -15.40
CA ALA A 101 8.22 -9.61 -16.53
C ALA A 101 9.59 -10.21 -16.20
N LEU A 102 10.06 -10.06 -14.96
CA LEU A 102 11.40 -10.46 -14.55
C LEU A 102 11.49 -11.91 -14.02
N MET A 103 10.38 -12.51 -13.56
CA MET A 103 10.38 -13.78 -12.82
C MET A 103 11.05 -14.95 -13.54
N HIS A 104 10.90 -15.05 -14.87
CA HIS A 104 11.49 -16.10 -15.70
C HIS A 104 12.79 -15.65 -16.42
N THR A 105 13.43 -14.59 -15.94
CA THR A 105 14.64 -14.02 -16.54
C THR A 105 15.81 -14.10 -15.55
N GLU A 106 17.04 -14.13 -16.06
CA GLU A 106 18.26 -14.04 -15.24
C GLU A 106 18.32 -12.76 -14.38
N SER A 107 17.59 -11.73 -14.80
CA SER A 107 17.42 -10.46 -14.07
C SER A 107 16.50 -10.56 -12.85
N ASN A 108 16.06 -11.74 -12.42
CA ASN A 108 15.28 -11.94 -11.19
C ASN A 108 16.14 -11.82 -9.92
N VAL A 109 16.89 -10.73 -9.81
CA VAL A 109 17.86 -10.49 -8.73
C VAL A 109 17.17 -10.29 -7.37
N LEU A 110 15.86 -9.98 -7.38
CA LEU A 110 15.05 -9.76 -6.18
C LEU A 110 14.26 -11.01 -5.75
N ASN A 111 14.52 -12.17 -6.37
CA ASN A 111 13.92 -13.46 -6.03
C ASN A 111 12.38 -13.45 -6.04
N PHE A 112 11.81 -12.81 -7.07
CA PHE A 112 10.37 -12.73 -7.25
C PHE A 112 9.75 -14.09 -7.58
N THR A 113 8.58 -14.32 -7.02
CA THR A 113 7.76 -15.51 -7.25
C THR A 113 6.34 -15.09 -7.62
N MET A 114 5.52 -16.04 -8.10
CA MET A 114 4.11 -15.75 -8.37
C MET A 114 3.37 -15.27 -7.11
N ALA A 115 3.74 -15.79 -5.94
CA ALA A 115 3.16 -15.37 -4.66
C ALA A 115 3.47 -13.89 -4.34
N THR A 116 4.73 -13.45 -4.50
CA THR A 116 5.11 -12.04 -4.25
C THR A 116 4.41 -11.10 -5.22
N CYS A 117 4.26 -11.51 -6.47
CA CYS A 117 3.51 -10.75 -7.46
C CYS A 117 2.04 -10.59 -7.08
N ILE A 118 1.35 -11.69 -6.75
CA ILE A 118 -0.07 -11.65 -6.37
C ILE A 118 -0.27 -10.74 -5.16
N VAL A 119 0.58 -10.86 -4.13
CA VAL A 119 0.50 -10.01 -2.94
C VAL A 119 0.76 -8.54 -3.28
N SER A 120 1.72 -8.25 -4.16
CA SER A 120 1.97 -6.88 -4.64
C SER A 120 0.72 -6.28 -5.30
N TYR A 121 0.04 -7.01 -6.17
CA TYR A 121 -1.20 -6.54 -6.80
C TYR A 121 -2.36 -6.39 -5.81
N LEU A 122 -2.50 -7.31 -4.85
CA LEU A 122 -3.54 -7.23 -3.82
C LEU A 122 -3.34 -5.97 -2.96
N ILE A 123 -2.13 -5.76 -2.44
CA ILE A 123 -1.81 -4.54 -1.68
C ILE A 123 -2.00 -3.30 -2.55
N GLY A 124 -1.50 -3.30 -3.79
CA GLY A 124 -1.65 -2.19 -4.71
C GLY A 124 -3.11 -1.81 -4.98
N SER A 125 -3.97 -2.80 -5.22
CA SER A 125 -5.40 -2.58 -5.47
C SER A 125 -6.16 -2.10 -4.23
N VAL A 126 -5.85 -2.62 -3.04
CA VAL A 126 -6.43 -2.16 -1.78
C VAL A 126 -6.05 -0.70 -1.51
N LEU A 127 -4.76 -0.36 -1.61
CA LEU A 127 -4.27 0.99 -1.37
C LEU A 127 -4.80 1.98 -2.40
N PHE A 128 -4.77 1.62 -3.69
CA PHE A 128 -5.31 2.49 -4.74
C PHE A 128 -6.79 2.78 -4.52
N THR A 129 -7.59 1.75 -4.20
CA THR A 129 -9.01 1.91 -3.88
C THR A 129 -9.19 2.78 -2.63
N ALA A 130 -8.42 2.55 -1.57
CA ALA A 130 -8.49 3.40 -0.37
C ALA A 130 -8.17 4.87 -0.71
N GLY A 131 -7.13 5.13 -1.49
CA GLY A 131 -6.76 6.48 -1.93
C GLY A 131 -7.87 7.20 -2.71
N MET A 132 -8.66 6.46 -3.50
CA MET A 132 -9.80 7.03 -4.24
C MET A 132 -10.98 7.41 -3.33
N TYR A 133 -11.20 6.70 -2.21
CA TYR A 133 -12.40 6.81 -1.39
C TYR A 133 -12.23 7.60 -0.08
N VAL A 134 -11.00 7.92 0.33
CA VAL A 134 -10.71 8.56 1.63
C VAL A 134 -10.78 10.11 1.59
N LYS A 135 -11.01 10.70 0.41
CA LYS A 135 -11.06 12.16 0.19
C LYS A 135 -12.08 12.87 1.10
N VAL A 136 -11.62 13.86 1.85
CA VAL A 136 -12.46 14.76 2.67
C VAL A 136 -12.57 16.13 2.01
N GLY A 137 -13.80 16.66 1.95
CA GLY A 137 -14.10 17.99 1.43
C GLY A 137 -13.75 19.11 2.42
N SER A 138 -14.00 20.38 2.06
CA SER A 138 -13.87 21.48 3.03
C SER A 138 -14.85 21.31 4.19
N ALA A 139 -14.48 21.79 5.38
CA ALA A 139 -15.29 21.65 6.59
C ALA A 139 -16.74 22.18 6.43
N ALA A 140 -16.92 23.24 5.64
CA ALA A 140 -18.24 23.80 5.33
C ALA A 140 -19.10 22.87 4.43
N LYS A 141 -18.48 22.15 3.48
CA LYS A 141 -19.20 21.17 2.65
C LYS A 141 -19.49 19.89 3.41
N ALA A 142 -18.55 19.44 4.25
CA ALA A 142 -18.73 18.27 5.10
C ALA A 142 -19.88 18.46 6.11
N THR A 143 -19.97 19.62 6.76
CA THR A 143 -21.07 19.92 7.69
C THR A 143 -22.41 20.13 6.99
N ALA A 144 -22.42 20.70 5.78
CA ALA A 144 -23.64 20.81 4.98
C ALA A 144 -24.18 19.43 4.51
N GLU A 145 -23.31 18.52 4.08
CA GLU A 145 -23.69 17.15 3.74
C GLU A 145 -24.15 16.35 4.96
N GLU A 146 -23.48 16.50 6.11
CA GLU A 146 -23.90 15.87 7.37
C GLU A 146 -25.30 16.34 7.75
N LYS A 147 -25.55 17.66 7.77
CA LYS A 147 -26.86 18.27 8.06
C LYS A 147 -27.97 17.75 7.15
N HIS A 148 -27.71 17.65 5.85
CA HIS A 148 -28.64 17.06 4.89
C HIS A 148 -28.91 15.58 5.18
N ARG A 149 -27.89 14.81 5.58
CA ARG A 149 -28.02 13.38 5.92
C ARG A 149 -28.81 13.13 7.20
N VAL A 150 -28.74 14.03 8.19
CA VAL A 150 -29.53 13.94 9.43
C VAL A 150 -30.91 14.61 9.33
N GLY A 151 -31.28 15.16 8.17
CA GLY A 151 -32.56 15.84 7.97
C GLY A 151 -32.68 17.20 8.68
N ALA A 152 -31.57 17.74 9.18
CA ALA A 152 -31.50 19.06 9.78
C ALA A 152 -31.17 20.10 8.69
N ALA A 153 -32.15 20.38 7.83
CA ALA A 153 -32.08 21.48 6.86
C ALA A 153 -32.37 22.81 7.57
#